data_AF-A0A1I2S840-F1
#
_entry.id   AF-A0A1I2S840-F1
#
_cell.length_a   1.000
_cell.length_b   1.000
_cell.length_c   1.000
_cell.angle_alpha   90.00
_cell.angle_beta   90.00
_cell.angle_gamma   90.00
#
_symmetry.space_group_name_H-M   'P 1'
#
loop_
_entity.id
_entity.type
_entity.pdbx_description
1 polymer ?
#
loop_
_entity_poly.entity_id
_entity_poly.type
_entity_poly.pdbx_seq_one_letter_code
_entity_poly.pdbx_strand_id
1 'polypeptide(L)' 'MRRLTLLAALALAASAGACAPKPIVARDPVPAPPPGLGYACDSRPTVLNAFYSNCTPVQRETDVVIRSKG' A
#
# COMPACT_ATOMS: atom_id res chain seq x y z
N MET A 1 -37.69 -20.87 -27.50
CA MET A 1 -36.92 -19.66 -27.86
C MET A 1 -36.38 -18.89 -26.65
N ARG A 2 -37.18 -18.60 -25.61
CA ARG A 2 -36.76 -17.85 -24.39
C ARG A 2 -35.57 -18.42 -23.59
N ARG A 3 -35.33 -19.74 -23.66
CA ARG A 3 -34.20 -20.39 -22.96
C ARG A 3 -32.87 -20.23 -23.71
N LEU A 4 -32.91 -20.17 -25.05
CA LEU A 4 -31.73 -19.96 -25.89
C LEU A 4 -31.18 -18.54 -25.75
N THR A 5 -32.06 -17.55 -25.65
CA THR A 5 -31.67 -16.15 -25.44
C THR A 5 -31.00 -15.92 -24.08
N LEU A 6 -31.44 -16.65 -23.03
CA LEU A 6 -30.79 -16.60 -21.72
C LEU A 6 -29.36 -17.17 -21.76
N LEU A 7 -29.15 -18.31 -22.41
CA LEU A 7 -27.82 -18.92 -22.52
C LEU A 7 -26.84 -18.04 -23.30
N ALA A 8 -27.30 -17.40 -24.38
CA ALA A 8 -26.49 -16.45 -25.13
C ALA A 8 -26.08 -15.22 -24.30
N ALA A 9 -26.99 -14.71 -23.46
CA ALA A 9 -26.70 -13.60 -22.56
C ALA A 9 -25.68 -13.97 -21.46
N LEU A 10 -25.78 -15.17 -20.88
CA LEU A 10 -24.80 -15.65 -19.90
C LEU A 10 -23.41 -15.88 -20.52
N ALA A 11 -23.34 -16.39 -21.75
CA ALA A 11 -22.08 -16.60 -22.46
C ALA A 11 -21.36 -15.28 -22.78
N LEU A 12 -22.10 -14.23 -23.17
CA LEU A 12 -21.53 -12.90 -23.40
C LEU A 12 -21.01 -12.28 -22.10
N ALA A 13 -21.74 -12.40 -20.98
CA ALA A 13 -21.32 -11.86 -19.69
C ALA A 13 -20.04 -12.53 -19.14
N ALA A 14 -19.85 -13.83 -19.41
CA ALA A 14 -18.65 -14.56 -19.00
C ALA A 14 -17.37 -14.12 -19.74
N SER A 15 -17.51 -13.62 -20.97
CA SER A 15 -16.36 -13.17 -21.78
C SER A 15 -15.75 -11.84 -21.32
N ALA A 16 -16.49 -11.03 -20.55
CA ALA A 16 -16.00 -9.77 -20.01
C ALA A 16 -15.17 -9.91 -18.72
N GLY A 17 -15.15 -11.11 -18.10
CA GLY A 17 -14.44 -11.38 -16.84
C GLY A 17 -13.04 -12.00 -16.99
N ALA A 18 -12.63 -12.37 -18.21
CA ALA A 18 -11.40 -13.13 -18.45
C ALA A 18 -10.17 -12.26 -18.78
N CYS A 19 -10.26 -10.94 -18.62
CA CYS A 19 -9.10 -10.04 -18.65
C CYS A 19 -9.01 -9.33 -17.30
N ALA A 20 -8.48 -10.01 -16.30
CA ALA A 20 -7.76 -9.29 -15.25
C ALA A 20 -6.45 -8.82 -15.90
N PRO A 21 -6.28 -7.51 -16.17
CA PRO A 21 -4.98 -7.02 -16.60
C PRO A 21 -4.00 -7.40 -15.49
N LYS A 22 -2.82 -7.87 -15.90
CA LYS A 22 -1.68 -8.24 -15.03
C LYS A 22 -1.75 -7.53 -13.68
N PRO A 23 -1.59 -8.23 -12.54
CA PRO A 23 -1.59 -7.55 -11.25
C PRO A 23 -0.61 -6.39 -11.33
N ILE A 24 -1.11 -5.18 -11.12
CA ILE A 24 -0.26 -4.00 -10.97
C ILE A 24 0.41 -4.20 -9.62
N VAL A 25 1.54 -4.92 -9.64
CA VAL A 25 2.46 -4.94 -8.52
C VAL A 25 3.01 -3.53 -8.48
N ALA A 26 2.42 -2.69 -7.63
CA ALA A 26 3.04 -1.46 -7.18
C ALA A 26 4.32 -1.88 -6.46
N ARG A 27 5.40 -2.07 -7.25
CA ARG A 27 6.74 -2.12 -6.71
C ARG A 27 6.96 -0.73 -6.19
N ASP A 28 6.72 -0.54 -4.90
CA ASP A 28 7.08 0.69 -4.22
C ASP A 28 8.58 0.90 -4.52
N PRO A 29 8.95 1.94 -5.28
CA PRO A 29 10.34 2.13 -5.71
C PRO A 29 11.26 2.40 -4.52
N VAL A 30 10.68 2.67 -3.35
CA VAL A 30 11.39 2.89 -2.10
C VAL A 30 11.34 1.61 -1.26
N PRO A 31 12.50 0.99 -0.97
CA PRO A 31 12.57 -0.11 -0.02
C PRO A 31 11.93 0.31 1.31
N ALA A 32 11.17 -0.61 1.92
CA ALA A 32 10.63 -0.36 3.25
C ALA A 32 11.77 0.05 4.20
N PRO A 33 11.58 1.12 5.01
CA PRO A 33 12.61 1.57 5.93
C PRO A 33 12.96 0.43 6.91
N PRO A 34 14.25 0.27 7.30
CA PRO A 34 14.66 -0.81 8.18
C PRO A 34 13.86 -0.82 9.50
N PRO A 35 13.66 -2.01 10.08
CA PRO A 35 13.00 -2.14 11.39
C PRO A 35 13.77 -1.31 12.41
N GLY A 36 13.03 -0.53 13.20
CA GLY A 36 13.61 0.41 14.16
C GLY A 36 13.99 1.78 13.59
N LEU A 37 13.67 2.11 12.33
CA LEU A 37 13.65 3.51 11.89
C LEU A 37 12.28 4.15 12.17
N GLY A 38 12.27 5.15 13.04
CA GLY A 38 11.18 6.09 13.20
C GLY A 38 11.51 7.43 12.56
N TYR A 39 10.52 8.32 12.49
CA TYR A 39 10.72 9.71 12.10
C TYR A 39 10.13 10.62 13.17
N ALA A 40 10.89 11.61 13.61
CA ALA A 40 10.41 12.69 14.46
C ALA A 40 10.09 13.88 13.56
N CYS A 41 8.82 14.29 13.55
CA CYS A 41 8.34 15.40 12.74
C CYS A 41 8.02 16.62 13.61
N ASP A 42 8.52 17.79 13.22
CA ASP A 42 8.23 19.09 13.82
C ASP A 42 7.55 19.97 12.76
N SER A 43 6.59 20.78 13.19
CA SER A 43 5.88 21.73 12.32
C SER A 43 5.90 23.11 12.94
N ARG A 44 6.36 24.10 12.18
CA ARG A 44 6.42 25.49 12.62
C ARG A 44 5.52 26.36 11.77
N PRO A 45 4.65 27.18 12.38
CA PRO A 45 3.85 28.14 11.65
C PRO A 45 4.77 29.20 11.02
N THR A 46 4.46 29.58 9.79
CA THR A 46 5.11 30.68 9.09
C THR A 46 4.11 31.81 8.86
N VAL A 47 4.56 32.93 8.28
CA VAL A 47 3.66 33.99 7.83
C VAL A 47 2.63 33.44 6.81
N LEU A 48 1.49 34.13 6.68
CA LEU A 48 0.42 33.81 5.73
C LEU A 48 -0.30 32.45 5.96
N ASN A 49 -0.43 32.01 7.22
CA ASN A 49 -1.11 30.73 7.58
C ASN A 49 -0.47 29.49 6.91
N ALA A 50 0.82 29.57 6.56
CA ALA A 50 1.57 28.43 6.08
C ALA A 50 2.30 27.71 7.22
N PHE A 51 2.70 26.46 6.98
CA PHE A 51 3.44 25.64 7.93
C PHE A 51 4.65 25.05 7.24
N TYR A 52 5.80 25.14 7.91
CA TYR A 52 7.00 24.43 7.51
C TYR A 52 7.14 23.18 8.39
N SER A 53 7.08 22.01 7.76
CA SER A 53 7.26 20.73 8.44
C SER A 53 8.61 20.13 8.07
N ASN A 54 9.30 19.59 9.06
CA ASN A 54 10.53 18.84 8.86
C ASN A 54 10.46 17.50 9.60
N CYS A 55 10.89 16.42 8.96
CA CYS A 55 10.96 15.10 9.57
C CYS A 55 12.40 14.59 9.51
N THR A 56 12.94 14.21 10.65
CA THR A 56 14.30 13.67 10.76
C THR A 56 14.23 12.20 11.17
N PRO A 57 15.10 11.33 10.61
CA PRO A 57 15.13 9.92 10.99
C PRO A 57 15.61 9.80 12.43
N VAL A 58 14.95 8.95 13.21
CA VAL A 58 15.30 8.62 14.59
C VAL A 58 15.32 7.11 14.77
N GLN A 59 16.31 6.59 15.51
CA GLN A 59 16.35 5.17 15.82
C GLN A 59 15.29 4.87 16.89
N ARG A 60 14.22 4.17 16.50
CA ARG A 60 13.13 3.76 17.37
C ARG A 60 13.43 2.36 17.93
N GLU A 61 14.01 2.36 19.13
CA GLU A 61 14.24 1.21 20.03
C GLU A 61 15.01 0.01 19.45
N THR A 62 15.98 -0.49 20.21
CA THR A 62 16.82 -1.62 19.82
C THR A 62 15.96 -2.87 19.71
N ASP A 63 16.01 -3.55 18.58
CA ASP A 63 15.33 -4.82 18.36
C ASP A 63 15.91 -5.88 19.33
N VAL A 64 15.28 -6.06 20.50
CA VAL A 64 15.72 -7.06 21.48
C VAL A 64 15.22 -8.42 21.01
N VAL A 65 16.03 -9.10 20.21
CA VAL A 65 15.77 -10.48 19.80
C VAL A 65 15.90 -11.39 21.01
N ILE A 66 14.80 -11.67 21.71
CA ILE A 66 14.77 -12.68 22.77
C ILE A 66 14.79 -14.05 22.11
N ARG A 67 15.98 -14.67 22.05
CA ARG A 67 16.10 -16.08 21.70
C ARG A 67 15.76 -16.91 22.94
N SER A 68 14.62 -17.60 22.93
CA SER A 68 14.41 -18.69 23.88
C SER A 68 15.44 -19.79 23.59
N LYS A 69 16.24 -20.16 24.59
CA LYS A 69 16.95 -21.45 24.54
C LYS A 69 15.91 -22.54 24.75
N GLY A 70 15.83 -23.47 23.81
CA GLY A 70 15.07 -24.71 23.95
C GLY A 70 15.64 -25.61 25.03
#